data_AF-A0A2D6D5J2-F1
#
_entry.id   AF-A0A2D6D5J2-F1
#
_cell.length_a   1.000
_cell.length_b   1.000
_cell.length_c   1.000
_cell.angle_alpha   90.00
_cell.angle_beta   90.00
_cell.angle_gamma   90.00
#
_symmetry.space_group_name_H-M   'P 1'
#
loop_
_entity.id
_entity.type
_entity.pdbx_description
1 polymer ?
#
loop_
_entity_poly.entity_id
_entity_poly.type
_entity_poly.pdbx_seq_one_letter_code
_entity_poly.pdbx_strand_id
1 'polypeptide(L)'
;MLLGGGVDYFLWLPTKDHNPPKKHQLLLGIRQIDYLVKNKIKTYMHCKNGHGRAPTMLATYFVSQGLTVKQAVAKIRKKRPEIHIETSQLKALNKLKLLKIKL
;
A
#
# COMPACT_ATOMS: atom_id res chain seq x y z
N MET A 1 -16.33 16.72 -26.37
CA MET A 1 -14.89 16.46 -26.54
C MET A 1 -14.12 17.46 -25.69
N LEU A 2 -13.74 17.06 -24.48
CA LEU A 2 -12.45 17.34 -23.86
C LEU A 2 -12.04 16.01 -23.23
N LEU A 3 -11.21 15.28 -23.98
CA LEU A 3 -10.57 14.04 -23.56
C LEU A 3 -9.48 14.40 -22.53
N GLY A 4 -9.89 14.69 -21.30
CA GLY A 4 -8.96 14.82 -20.18
C GLY A 4 -8.68 13.44 -19.62
N GLY A 5 -7.65 12.74 -20.13
CA GLY A 5 -7.15 11.50 -19.55
C GLY A 5 -6.44 11.76 -18.21
N GLY A 6 -7.20 12.16 -17.19
CA GLY A 6 -6.72 12.47 -15.84
C GLY A 6 -7.03 11.36 -14.84
N VAL A 7 -6.59 11.56 -13.60
CA VAL A 7 -6.99 10.74 -12.45
C VAL A 7 -7.81 11.60 -11.49
N ASP A 8 -8.94 11.08 -11.01
CA ASP A 8 -9.82 11.80 -10.06
C ASP A 8 -9.12 12.04 -8.71
N TYR A 9 -8.22 11.12 -8.34
CA TYR A 9 -7.47 11.16 -7.09
C TYR A 9 -5.99 10.88 -7.37
N PHE A 10 -5.12 11.75 -6.85
CA PHE A 10 -3.68 11.56 -6.90
C PHE A 10 -3.09 11.71 -5.49
N LEU A 11 -2.40 10.66 -5.02
CA LEU A 11 -1.72 10.67 -3.73
C LEU A 11 -0.24 10.34 -3.93
N TRP A 12 0.62 11.33 -3.64
CA TRP A 12 2.06 11.18 -3.74
C TRP A 12 2.69 10.96 -2.37
N LEU A 13 3.26 9.76 -2.16
CA LEU A 13 3.93 9.36 -0.91
C LEU A 13 5.41 9.09 -1.18
N PRO A 14 6.26 10.13 -1.31
CA PRO A 14 7.65 9.96 -1.67
C PRO A 14 8.39 9.14 -0.63
N THR A 15 9.05 8.08 -1.08
CA THR A 15 9.83 7.15 -0.26
C THR A 15 11.12 6.83 -1.00
N LYS A 16 12.26 7.05 -0.33
CA LYS A 16 13.58 6.69 -0.86
C LYS A 16 13.61 5.21 -1.23
N ASP A 17 14.33 4.85 -2.29
CA ASP A 17 14.39 3.44 -2.70
C ASP A 17 14.97 2.54 -1.61
N HIS A 18 14.55 1.27 -1.61
CA HIS A 18 14.87 0.26 -0.58
C HIS A 18 14.47 0.59 0.87
N ASN A 19 13.81 1.73 1.09
CA ASN A 19 13.34 2.15 2.40
C ASN A 19 11.83 1.96 2.53
N PRO A 20 11.32 1.75 3.75
CA PRO A 20 9.89 1.80 4.01
C PRO A 20 9.35 3.23 3.90
N PRO A 21 8.09 3.40 3.48
CA PRO A 21 7.37 4.65 3.69
C PRO A 21 7.33 4.97 5.20
N LYS A 22 7.33 6.26 5.54
CA LYS A 22 7.20 6.69 6.94
C LYS A 22 5.84 6.25 7.50
N LYS A 23 5.76 6.05 8.83
CA LYS A 23 4.52 5.61 9.50
C LYS A 23 3.30 6.47 9.12
N HIS A 24 3.43 7.79 9.10
CA HIS A 24 2.31 8.67 8.73
C HIS A 24 1.91 8.52 7.25
N GLN A 25 2.86 8.24 6.34
CA GLN A 25 2.57 7.97 4.94
C GLN A 25 1.81 6.66 4.77
N LEU A 26 2.20 5.62 5.51
CA LEU A 26 1.46 4.36 5.57
C LEU A 26 0.02 4.58 6.05
N LEU A 27 -0.16 5.36 7.14
CA LEU A 27 -1.48 5.67 7.69
C LEU A 27 -2.35 6.50 6.72
N LEU A 28 -1.76 7.48 6.03
CA LEU A 28 -2.47 8.26 5.01
C LEU A 28 -2.86 7.39 3.82
N GLY A 29 -1.93 6.56 3.35
CA GLY A 29 -2.15 5.63 2.24
C GLY A 29 -3.28 4.64 2.53
N ILE A 30 -3.32 4.01 3.70
CA ILE A 30 -4.41 3.08 4.03
C ILE A 30 -5.78 3.75 4.05
N ARG A 31 -5.88 5.00 4.54
CA ARG A 31 -7.16 5.74 4.56
C ARG A 31 -7.65 6.03 3.14
N GLN A 32 -6.72 6.44 2.27
CA GLN A 32 -7.05 6.69 0.86
C GLN A 32 -7.47 5.40 0.15
N ILE A 33 -6.72 4.32 0.33
CA ILE A 33 -7.05 3.01 -0.28
C ILE A 33 -8.41 2.52 0.20
N ASP A 34 -8.68 2.60 1.50
CA ASP A 34 -9.94 2.19 2.10
C ASP A 34 -11.12 2.97 1.52
N TYR A 35 -11.00 4.30 1.43
CA TYR A 35 -12.01 5.15 0.79
C TYR A 35 -12.26 4.73 -0.68
N LEU A 36 -11.20 4.57 -1.46
CA LEU A 36 -11.32 4.21 -2.88
C LEU A 36 -11.94 2.82 -3.08
N VAL A 37 -11.55 1.85 -2.26
CA VAL A 37 -12.11 0.49 -2.30
C VAL A 37 -13.57 0.46 -1.88
N LYS A 38 -13.95 1.12 -0.78
CA LYS A 38 -15.34 1.20 -0.30
C LYS A 38 -16.26 1.84 -1.35
N ASN A 39 -15.76 2.82 -2.09
CA ASN A 39 -16.48 3.49 -3.18
C ASN A 39 -16.34 2.81 -4.55
N LYS A 40 -15.75 1.62 -4.63
CA LYS A 40 -15.57 0.84 -5.87
C LYS A 40 -14.80 1.61 -6.98
N ILE A 41 -13.90 2.52 -6.59
CA ILE A 41 -13.07 3.30 -7.51
C ILE A 41 -11.84 2.47 -7.91
N LYS A 42 -11.69 2.20 -9.21
CA LYS A 42 -10.51 1.49 -9.74
C LYS A 42 -9.27 2.33 -9.49
N THR A 43 -8.32 1.76 -8.75
CA THR A 43 -7.13 2.47 -8.28
C THR A 43 -5.87 1.80 -8.81
N TYR A 44 -4.94 2.61 -9.30
CA TYR A 44 -3.59 2.16 -9.67
C TYR A 44 -2.58 2.62 -8.62
N MET A 45 -1.71 1.71 -8.18
CA MET A 45 -0.64 1.99 -7.23
C MET A 45 0.69 1.51 -7.82
N HIS A 46 1.69 2.37 -7.83
CA HIS A 46 3.01 2.03 -8.33
C HIS A 46 4.13 2.67 -7.51
N CYS A 47 5.36 2.22 -7.75
CA CYS A 47 6.57 2.92 -7.35
C CYS A 47 7.44 3.14 -8.60
N LYS A 48 8.67 2.62 -8.65
CA LYS A 48 9.43 2.52 -9.89
C LYS A 48 9.10 1.22 -10.64
N ASN A 49 9.43 0.08 -10.03
CA ASN A 49 9.22 -1.24 -10.65
C ASN A 49 7.98 -1.99 -10.11
N GLY A 50 7.37 -1.50 -9.03
CA GLY A 50 6.23 -2.16 -8.38
C GLY A 50 6.59 -3.36 -7.48
N HIS A 51 7.86 -3.53 -7.09
CA HIS A 51 8.31 -4.75 -6.38
C HIS A 51 8.45 -4.61 -4.86
N GLY A 52 8.76 -3.41 -4.35
CA GLY A 52 9.00 -3.17 -2.92
C GLY A 52 8.02 -2.19 -2.26
N ARG A 53 8.16 -0.89 -2.58
CA ARG A 53 7.38 0.19 -1.93
C ARG A 53 5.86 0.09 -2.13
N ALA A 54 5.41 -0.14 -3.37
CA ALA A 54 3.99 -0.32 -3.67
C ALA A 54 3.39 -1.56 -2.97
N PRO A 55 3.97 -2.77 -3.08
CA PRO A 55 3.43 -3.93 -2.35
C PRO A 55 3.56 -3.79 -0.83
N THR A 56 4.52 -3.02 -0.30
CA THR A 56 4.57 -2.68 1.13
C THR A 56 3.33 -1.87 1.55
N MET A 57 2.92 -0.88 0.77
CA MET A 57 1.70 -0.10 1.04
C MET A 57 0.45 -0.98 0.97
N LEU A 58 0.32 -1.80 -0.08
CA LEU A 58 -0.81 -2.72 -0.22
C LEU A 58 -0.85 -3.77 0.89
N ALA A 59 0.31 -4.27 1.33
CA ALA A 59 0.40 -5.18 2.47
C ALA A 59 -0.06 -4.48 3.75
N THR A 60 0.30 -3.21 3.93
CA THR A 60 -0.14 -2.42 5.08
C THR A 60 -1.67 -2.31 5.12
N TYR A 61 -2.30 -2.06 3.97
CA TYR A 61 -3.76 -2.04 3.86
C TYR A 61 -4.37 -3.40 4.21
N PHE A 62 -3.86 -4.52 3.69
CA PHE A 62 -4.40 -5.83 4.07
C PHE A 62 -4.22 -6.14 5.54
N VAL A 63 -3.12 -5.71 6.16
CA VAL A 63 -2.91 -5.86 7.60
C VAL A 63 -3.93 -5.04 8.39
N SER A 64 -4.30 -3.84 7.91
CA SER A 64 -5.39 -3.05 8.51
C SER A 64 -6.77 -3.69 8.35
N GLN A 65 -6.94 -4.57 7.36
CA GLN A 65 -8.15 -5.39 7.17
C GLN A 65 -8.11 -6.71 7.97
N GLY A 66 -7.13 -6.88 8.88
CA GLY A 66 -7.07 -8.01 9.80
C GLY A 66 -6.19 -9.18 9.35
N LEU A 67 -5.48 -9.07 8.23
CA LEU A 67 -4.49 -10.10 7.85
C LEU A 67 -3.21 -9.94 8.68
N THR A 68 -2.55 -11.06 8.95
CA THR A 68 -1.15 -11.01 9.41
C THR A 68 -0.24 -10.50 8.29
N VAL A 69 0.92 -9.95 8.64
CA VAL A 69 1.93 -9.52 7.64
C VAL A 69 2.26 -10.66 6.67
N LYS A 70 2.43 -11.89 7.17
CA LYS A 70 2.70 -13.07 6.33
C LYS A 70 1.57 -13.34 5.33
N GLN A 71 0.31 -13.31 5.79
CA GLN A 71 -0.85 -13.51 4.91
C GLN A 71 -0.98 -12.39 3.87
N ALA A 72 -0.78 -11.13 4.28
CA ALA A 72 -0.84 -9.98 3.39
C ALA A 72 0.20 -10.08 2.25
N VAL A 73 1.46 -10.39 2.60
CA VAL A 73 2.53 -10.57 1.61
C VAL A 73 2.26 -11.77 0.71
N ALA A 74 1.83 -12.91 1.25
CA ALA A 74 1.48 -14.09 0.46
C ALA A 74 0.34 -13.82 -0.52
N LYS A 75 -0.68 -13.05 -0.11
CA LYS A 75 -1.80 -12.65 -0.96
C LYS A 75 -1.35 -11.82 -2.15
N ILE A 76 -0.43 -10.88 -1.95
CA ILE A 76 0.13 -10.06 -3.04
C ILE A 76 1.00 -10.93 -3.94
N ARG A 77 1.89 -11.76 -3.37
CA ARG A 77 2.77 -12.65 -4.12
C ARG A 77 2.02 -13.62 -5.03
N LYS A 78 0.84 -14.11 -4.60
CA LYS A 78 -0.03 -14.97 -5.43
C LYS A 78 -0.46 -14.29 -6.74
N LYS A 79 -0.61 -12.97 -6.75
CA LYS A 79 -0.97 -12.18 -7.95
C LYS A 79 0.23 -11.63 -8.68
N ARG A 80 1.35 -11.45 -7.98
CA ARG A 80 2.58 -10.87 -8.52
C ARG A 80 3.80 -11.58 -7.91
N PRO A 81 4.22 -12.73 -8.44
CA PRO A 81 5.28 -13.56 -7.86
C PRO A 81 6.62 -12.84 -7.67
N GLU A 82 6.91 -11.87 -8.53
CA GLU A 82 8.15 -11.09 -8.60
C GLU A 82 8.29 -10.00 -7.52
N ILE A 83 7.32 -9.86 -6.60
CA ILE A 83 7.47 -8.90 -5.50
C ILE A 83 8.66 -9.25 -4.60
N HIS A 84 9.37 -8.20 -4.21
CA HIS A 84 10.52 -8.25 -3.30
C HIS A 84 10.37 -7.15 -2.25
N ILE A 85 9.81 -7.51 -1.10
CA ILE A 85 9.68 -6.60 0.04
C ILE A 85 10.95 -6.71 0.86
N GLU A 86 11.62 -5.58 1.04
CA GLU A 86 12.88 -5.49 1.77
C GLU A 86 12.72 -5.82 3.25
N THR A 87 13.78 -6.29 3.90
CA THR A 87 13.78 -6.55 5.34
C THR A 87 13.42 -5.29 6.15
N SER A 88 13.85 -4.11 5.70
CA SER A 88 13.51 -2.81 6.30
C SER A 88 12.00 -2.53 6.22
N GLN A 89 11.36 -2.92 5.12
CA GLN A 89 9.93 -2.78 4.87
C GLN A 89 9.10 -3.77 5.69
N LEU A 90 9.54 -5.04 5.79
CA LEU A 90 8.93 -6.02 6.69
C LEU A 90 9.01 -5.59 8.15
N LYS A 91 10.16 -5.04 8.58
CA LYS A 91 10.30 -4.47 9.93
C LYS A 91 9.32 -3.33 10.17
N ALA A 92 9.11 -2.45 9.19
CA ALA A 92 8.13 -1.37 9.29
C ALA A 92 6.69 -1.90 9.41
N LEU A 93 6.33 -2.92 8.62
CA LEU A 93 5.02 -3.58 8.68
C LEU A 93 4.77 -4.20 10.06
N ASN A 94 5.73 -4.95 10.59
CA ASN A 94 5.59 -5.60 11.90
C ASN A 94 5.57 -4.61 13.08
N LYS A 95 6.28 -3.48 12.96
CA LYS A 95 6.26 -2.40 13.96
C LYS A 95 5.01 -1.54 13.89
N LEU A 96 4.20 -1.70 12.85
CA LEU A 96 3.01 -0.90 12.67
C LEU A 96 1.97 -1.29 13.72
N LYS A 97 1.96 -0.57 14.85
CA LYS A 97 0.85 -0.58 15.79
C LYS A 97 -0.33 0.10 15.10
N LEU A 98 -1.09 -0.69 14.36
CA LEU A 98 -2.41 -0.29 13.94
C LEU A 98 -3.26 -0.26 15.20
N LEU A 99 -3.54 0.94 15.69
CA LEU A 99 -4.70 1.13 16.55
C LEU A 99 -5.88 0.51 15.79
N LYS A 100 -6.84 -0.09 16.51
CA LYS A 100 -8.14 -0.48 15.94
C LYS A 100 -8.85 0.81 15.50
N ILE A 101 -8.36 1.42 14.43
CA ILE A 101 -9.02 2.52 13.76
C ILE A 101 -10.21 1.85 13.12
N LYS A 102 -11.40 2.07 13.70
CA LYS A 102 -12.64 1.89 12.95
C LYS A 102 -12.52 2.85 11.76
N LEU A 103 -12.11 2.32 10.60
CA LEU A 103 -12.10 3.02 9.32
C LEU A 103 -13.51 3.12 8.77
#